data_AF-X5MMA5-F1
#
_entry.id   AF-X5MMA5-F1
#
_cell.length_a   1.000
_cell.length_b   1.000
_cell.length_c   1.000
_cell.angle_alpha   90.00
_cell.angle_beta   90.00
_cell.angle_gamma   90.00
#
_symmetry.space_group_name_H-M   'P 1'
#
loop_
_entity.id
_entity.type
_entity.pdbx_description
1 polymer ?
#
loop_
_entity_poly.entity_id
_entity_poly.type
_entity_poly.pdbx_seq_one_letter_code
_entity_poly.pdbx_strand_id
1 'polypeptide(L)'
;MAEPANGYESKTRIDTMSLEQYLADNGLDNIRLLKLEAEGLEPEILIGCGEALGKIDYIAVDGGEERGLKSEETLSTVANYLIHRGFDLLSIDIKARMGRALFRRAGAPRQSQPPAE
;
A
#
# COMPACT_ATOMS: atom_id res chain seq x y z
N MET A 1 -3.14 -0.79 17.78
CA MET A 1 -1.89 -0.74 16.99
C MET A 1 -1.38 -2.17 16.91
N ALA A 2 -0.93 -2.62 15.75
CA ALA A 2 -0.32 -3.94 15.60
C ALA A 2 1.03 -3.95 16.35
N GLU A 3 1.29 -4.99 17.14
CA GLU A 3 2.60 -5.24 17.75
C GLU A 3 3.52 -5.86 16.70
N PRO A 4 4.82 -5.51 16.64
CA PRO A 4 5.75 -6.12 15.69
C PRO A 4 5.86 -7.63 15.93
N ALA A 5 6.06 -8.40 14.86
CA ALA A 5 5.95 -9.85 14.89
C ALA A 5 6.85 -10.53 15.92
N ASN A 6 8.14 -10.12 16.02
CA ASN A 6 9.13 -10.56 17.03
C ASN A 6 10.40 -9.66 16.95
N GLY A 7 11.31 -9.77 17.93
CA GLY A 7 12.72 -9.39 17.75
C GLY A 7 13.08 -7.90 17.83
N TYR A 8 12.67 -7.19 18.90
CA TYR A 8 13.09 -5.81 19.15
C TYR A 8 13.72 -5.66 20.55
N GLU A 9 14.72 -4.78 20.67
CA GLU A 9 15.41 -4.51 21.95
C GLU A 9 14.74 -3.38 22.74
N SER A 10 14.10 -2.43 22.05
CA SER A 10 13.44 -1.28 22.67
C SER A 10 12.25 -0.80 21.84
N LYS A 11 11.36 -0.03 22.48
CA LYS A 11 10.24 0.65 21.83
C LYS A 11 10.43 2.15 21.96
N THR A 12 10.19 2.88 20.88
CA THR A 12 10.10 4.33 20.89
C THR A 12 8.76 4.77 20.31
N ARG A 13 8.29 5.95 20.71
CA ARG A 13 7.11 6.59 20.12
C ARG A 13 7.59 7.70 19.20
N ILE A 14 7.05 7.73 18.00
CA ILE A 14 7.34 8.74 16.99
C ILE A 14 6.00 9.30 16.54
N ASP A 15 5.95 10.61 16.36
CA ASP A 15 4.78 11.27 15.80
C ASP A 15 4.63 10.85 14.34
N THR A 16 3.40 10.52 13.94
CA THR A 16 3.07 10.12 12.58
C THR A 16 2.07 11.09 11.98
N MET A 17 2.02 11.14 10.65
CA MET A 17 1.01 11.88 9.91
C MET A 17 0.31 10.94 8.92
N SER A 18 -0.93 11.25 8.57
CA SER A 18 -1.64 10.50 7.55
C SER A 18 -1.05 10.79 6.17
N LEU A 19 -1.14 9.82 5.25
CA LEU A 19 -0.72 10.04 3.88
C LEU A 19 -1.53 11.18 3.24
N GLU A 20 -2.83 11.29 3.53
CA GLU A 20 -3.67 12.39 3.05
C GLU A 20 -3.12 13.77 3.45
N GLN A 21 -2.76 13.93 4.73
CA GLN A 21 -2.18 15.18 5.23
C GLN A 21 -0.85 15.49 4.54
N TYR A 22 0.02 14.48 4.38
CA TYR A 22 1.32 14.66 3.73
C TYR A 22 1.18 15.11 2.28
N LEU A 23 0.23 14.52 1.54
CA LEU A 23 -0.05 14.91 0.16
C LEU A 23 -0.58 16.35 0.09
N ALA A 24 -1.46 16.75 1.01
CA ALA A 24 -2.00 18.09 1.08
C ALA A 24 -0.92 19.15 1.39
N ASP A 25 -0.11 18.91 2.43
CA ASP A 25 0.94 19.84 2.88
C ASP A 25 2.01 20.09 1.82
N ASN A 26 2.23 19.11 0.94
CA ASN A 26 3.23 19.18 -0.13
C ASN A 26 2.64 19.53 -1.50
N GLY A 27 1.34 19.80 -1.61
CA GLY A 27 0.68 20.11 -2.89
C GLY A 27 0.77 18.98 -3.92
N LEU A 28 0.76 17.73 -3.45
CA LEU A 28 0.87 16.54 -4.29
C LEU A 28 -0.51 16.09 -4.76
N ASP A 29 -0.90 16.52 -5.96
CA ASP A 29 -2.21 16.23 -6.55
C ASP A 29 -2.21 15.08 -7.56
N ASN A 30 -1.03 14.58 -7.92
CA ASN A 30 -0.89 13.46 -8.85
C ASN A 30 0.31 12.57 -8.45
N ILE A 31 0.02 11.36 -8.00
CA ILE A 31 1.02 10.37 -7.65
C ILE A 31 0.96 9.25 -8.69
N ARG A 32 2.04 9.10 -9.45
CA ARG A 32 2.14 8.02 -10.45
C ARG A 32 2.17 6.65 -9.78
N LEU A 33 2.93 6.49 -8.71
CA LEU A 33 3.11 5.22 -8.00
C LEU A 33 3.25 5.47 -6.50
N LEU A 34 2.45 4.76 -5.70
CA LEU A 34 2.68 4.56 -4.28
C LEU A 34 3.24 3.14 -4.09
N LYS A 35 4.45 3.02 -3.54
CA LYS A 35 4.95 1.72 -3.05
C LYS A 35 4.64 1.62 -1.57
N LEU A 36 3.99 0.52 -1.18
CA LEU A 36 3.49 0.27 0.17
C LEU A 36 4.22 -0.94 0.76
N GLU A 37 5.08 -0.67 1.74
CA GLU A 37 5.93 -1.62 2.47
C GLU A 37 6.13 -1.01 3.87
N ALA A 38 5.35 -1.45 4.84
CA ALA A 38 5.18 -0.77 6.13
C ALA A 38 5.21 -1.75 7.31
N GLU A 39 5.85 -2.90 7.15
CA GLU A 39 6.07 -3.91 8.18
C GLU A 39 4.75 -4.32 8.86
N GLY A 40 3.68 -4.47 8.07
CA GLY A 40 2.35 -4.89 8.54
C GLY A 40 1.36 -3.76 8.81
N LEU A 41 1.73 -2.48 8.64
CA LEU A 41 0.85 -1.31 8.77
C LEU A 41 0.29 -0.80 7.43
N GLU A 42 0.39 -1.58 6.36
CA GLU A 42 -0.14 -1.24 5.04
C GLU A 42 -1.63 -0.86 5.09
N PRO A 43 -2.52 -1.58 5.82
CA PRO A 43 -3.93 -1.21 5.93
C PRO A 43 -4.14 0.19 6.54
N GLU A 44 -3.41 0.53 7.61
CA GLU A 44 -3.52 1.82 8.30
C GLU A 44 -3.10 2.99 7.41
N ILE A 45 -2.05 2.82 6.60
CA ILE A 45 -1.61 3.84 5.64
C ILE A 45 -2.69 4.11 4.59
N LEU A 46 -3.32 3.06 4.06
CA LEU A 46 -4.39 3.21 3.06
C LEU A 46 -5.68 3.78 3.63
N ILE A 47 -6.02 3.44 4.88
CA ILE A 47 -7.13 4.06 5.60
C ILE A 47 -6.85 5.55 5.84
N GLY A 48 -5.63 5.89 6.29
CA GLY A 48 -5.19 7.27 6.49
C GLY A 48 -5.01 8.07 5.20
N CYS A 49 -5.00 7.43 4.03
CA CYS A 49 -5.01 8.11 2.73
C CYS A 49 -6.40 8.65 2.36
N GLY A 50 -7.48 8.12 2.94
CA GLY A 50 -8.83 8.68 2.81
C GLY A 50 -9.29 8.79 1.35
N GLU A 51 -9.69 10.00 0.95
CA GLU A 51 -10.11 10.32 -0.42
C GLU A 51 -8.94 10.72 -1.33
N ALA A 52 -7.79 11.06 -0.74
CA ALA A 52 -6.56 11.31 -1.51
C ALA A 52 -6.06 10.08 -2.29
N LEU A 53 -6.60 8.88 -2.00
CA LEU A 53 -6.37 7.67 -2.79
C LEU A 53 -6.69 7.88 -4.28
N GLY A 54 -7.67 8.74 -4.60
CA GLY A 54 -8.04 9.10 -5.97
C GLY A 54 -6.96 9.86 -6.75
N LYS A 55 -5.93 10.38 -6.07
CA LYS A 55 -4.76 11.05 -6.67
C LYS A 55 -3.67 10.08 -7.10
N ILE A 56 -3.78 8.80 -6.73
CA ILE A 56 -2.78 7.77 -6.98
C ILE A 56 -3.22 6.91 -8.16
N ASP A 57 -2.33 6.74 -9.12
CA ASP A 57 -2.62 5.93 -10.31
C ASP A 57 -2.28 4.46 -10.10
N TYR A 58 -1.14 4.16 -9.49
CA TYR A 58 -0.67 2.80 -9.23
C TYR A 58 -0.29 2.63 -7.77
N ILE A 59 -0.60 1.46 -7.22
CA ILE A 59 -0.20 1.07 -5.88
C ILE A 59 0.50 -0.28 -5.97
N ALA A 60 1.78 -0.32 -5.64
CA ALA A 60 2.54 -1.56 -5.47
C ALA A 60 2.56 -1.91 -3.98
N VAL A 61 2.15 -3.12 -3.64
CA VAL A 61 2.03 -3.58 -2.26
C VAL A 61 3.00 -4.72 -2.05
N ASP A 62 3.82 -4.64 -1.00
CA ASP A 62 4.46 -5.80 -0.37
C ASP A 62 3.72 -6.03 0.96
N GLY A 63 2.92 -7.09 1.01
CA GLY A 63 1.99 -7.37 2.10
C GLY A 63 2.19 -8.77 2.68
N GLY A 64 3.45 -9.11 2.97
CA GLY A 64 3.84 -10.39 3.58
C GLY A 64 3.42 -10.53 5.04
N GLU A 65 3.78 -11.68 5.63
CA GLU A 65 3.42 -12.10 7.00
C GLU A 65 4.19 -11.36 8.12
N GLU A 66 4.00 -10.04 8.22
CA GLU A 66 4.74 -9.16 9.14
C GLU A 66 3.88 -8.55 10.25
N ARG A 67 2.55 -8.62 10.09
CA ARG A 67 1.61 -7.94 10.99
C ARG A 67 1.35 -8.74 12.26
N GLY A 68 1.59 -8.12 13.41
CA GLY A 68 1.18 -8.69 14.69
C GLY A 68 2.03 -9.87 15.14
N LEU A 69 1.83 -10.29 16.39
CA LEU A 69 2.48 -11.48 16.98
C LEU A 69 2.14 -12.81 16.25
N LYS A 70 1.12 -12.79 15.40
CA LYS A 70 0.68 -13.94 14.61
C LYS A 70 1.29 -13.98 13.21
N SER A 71 2.10 -12.98 12.83
CA SER A 71 2.67 -12.86 11.47
C SER A 71 1.57 -12.96 10.41
N GLU A 72 0.55 -12.10 10.53
CA GLU A 72 -0.55 -12.05 9.57
C GLU A 72 -0.07 -11.34 8.30
N GLU A 73 -0.51 -11.82 7.14
CA GLU A 73 -0.32 -11.10 5.88
C GLU A 73 -1.28 -9.92 5.78
N THR A 74 -0.88 -8.88 5.05
CA THR A 74 -1.73 -7.69 4.86
C THR A 74 -2.28 -7.56 3.45
N LEU A 75 -1.76 -8.34 2.49
CA LEU A 75 -2.16 -8.30 1.10
C LEU A 75 -3.66 -8.55 0.91
N SER A 76 -4.28 -9.51 1.59
CA SER A 76 -5.71 -9.79 1.44
C SER A 76 -6.58 -8.62 1.88
N THR A 77 -6.22 -8.00 3.02
CA THR A 77 -6.92 -6.84 3.57
C THR A 77 -6.77 -5.63 2.63
N VAL A 78 -5.53 -5.37 2.19
CA VAL A 78 -5.20 -4.29 1.25
C VAL A 78 -5.90 -4.50 -0.09
N ALA A 79 -5.87 -5.70 -0.65
CA ALA A 79 -6.49 -6.02 -1.93
C ALA A 79 -8.00 -5.76 -1.90
N ASN A 80 -8.69 -6.27 -0.88
CA ASN A 80 -10.13 -6.05 -0.72
C ASN A 80 -10.47 -4.55 -0.61
N TYR A 81 -9.68 -3.81 0.17
CA TYR A 81 -9.86 -2.37 0.32
C TYR A 81 -9.68 -1.62 -1.00
N LEU A 82 -8.59 -1.89 -1.72
CA LEU A 82 -8.28 -1.21 -2.99
C LEU A 82 -9.30 -1.55 -4.09
N ILE A 83 -9.71 -2.82 -4.20
CA ILE A 83 -10.73 -3.25 -5.16
C ILE A 83 -12.05 -2.53 -4.88
N HIS A 84 -12.47 -2.44 -3.62
CA HIS A 84 -13.69 -1.71 -3.25
C HIS A 84 -13.62 -0.21 -3.54
N ARG A 85 -12.41 0.37 -3.58
CA ARG A 85 -12.16 1.78 -3.93
C ARG A 85 -11.86 1.99 -5.42
N GLY A 86 -12.16 1.01 -6.27
CA GLY A 86 -12.09 1.15 -7.73
C GLY A 86 -10.69 0.96 -8.32
N PHE A 87 -9.83 0.19 -7.65
CA PHE A 87 -8.56 -0.25 -8.22
C PHE A 87 -8.68 -1.66 -8.84
N ASP A 88 -8.08 -1.84 -10.01
CA ASP A 88 -7.89 -3.13 -10.65
C ASP A 88 -6.60 -3.78 -10.16
N LEU A 89 -6.65 -5.07 -9.79
CA LEU A 89 -5.44 -5.88 -9.59
C LEU A 89 -4.84 -6.22 -10.97
N LEU A 90 -3.62 -5.74 -11.24
CA LEU A 90 -2.93 -5.95 -12.52
C LEU A 90 -2.00 -7.16 -12.50
N SER A 91 -1.28 -7.35 -11.41
CA SER A 91 -0.37 -8.48 -11.24
C SER A 91 -0.25 -8.84 -9.77
N ILE A 92 0.04 -10.11 -9.52
CA ILE A 92 0.24 -10.65 -8.19
C ILE A 92 1.34 -11.72 -8.24
N ASP A 93 2.25 -11.70 -7.27
CA ASP A 93 3.27 -12.72 -7.03
C ASP A 93 3.14 -13.17 -5.58
N ILE A 94 2.74 -14.42 -5.37
CA ILE A 94 2.57 -15.01 -4.05
C ILE A 94 3.61 -16.12 -3.90
N LYS A 95 4.45 -16.00 -2.88
CA LYS A 95 5.47 -17.01 -2.55
C LYS A 95 5.45 -17.27 -1.07
N ALA A 96 5.00 -18.45 -0.66
CA ALA A 96 4.95 -18.87 0.74
C ALA A 96 4.41 -17.75 1.66
N ARG A 97 5.31 -17.00 2.32
CA ARG A 97 5.02 -15.94 3.30
C ARG A 97 5.05 -14.51 2.74
N MET A 98 5.24 -14.37 1.44
CA MET A 98 5.35 -13.08 0.73
C MET A 98 4.17 -12.93 -0.24
N GLY A 99 3.54 -11.77 -0.21
CA GLY A 99 2.47 -11.40 -1.13
C GLY A 99 2.76 -10.05 -1.74
N ARG A 100 3.02 -10.01 -3.06
CA ARG A 100 3.23 -8.77 -3.80
C ARG A 100 2.15 -8.57 -4.82
N ALA A 101 1.67 -7.35 -4.95
CA ALA A 101 0.65 -7.02 -5.94
C ALA A 101 0.83 -5.63 -6.51
N LEU A 102 0.44 -5.47 -7.78
CA LEU A 102 0.31 -4.18 -8.43
C LEU A 102 -1.16 -3.90 -8.71
N PHE A 103 -1.62 -2.76 -8.22
CA PHE A 103 -2.96 -2.24 -8.45
C PHE A 103 -2.90 -0.98 -9.31
N ARG A 104 -3.98 -0.74 -10.06
CA ARG A 104 -4.16 0.50 -10.85
C ARG A 104 -5.55 1.06 -10.62
N ARG A 105 -5.66 2.36 -10.41
CA ARG A 105 -6.94 3.06 -10.33
C ARG A 105 -7.70 2.97 -11.65
N ALA A 106 -8.99 2.64 -11.60
CA ALA A 106 -9.85 2.67 -12.79
C ALA A 106 -9.81 4.06 -13.45
N GLY A 107 -9.48 4.11 -14.74
CA GLY A 107 -9.33 5.36 -15.50
C GLY A 107 -7.95 6.02 -15.45
N ALA A 108 -6.98 5.47 -14.72
CA ALA A 108 -5.59 5.92 -14.84
C ALA A 108 -5.02 5.68 -16.26
N PRO A 109 -4.15 6.55 -16.80
CA PRO A 109 -3.51 6.35 -18.10
C PRO A 109 -2.79 5.02 -18.14
N ARG A 110 -2.98 4.25 -19.23
CA ARG A 110 -2.17 3.05 -19.45
C ARG A 110 -0.74 3.50 -19.77
N GLN A 111 0.26 2.79 -19.22
CA GLN A 111 1.58 2.86 -19.83
C GLN A 111 1.44 2.47 -21.29
N SER A 112 1.88 3.35 -22.20
CA SER A 112 2.05 2.99 -23.60
C SER A 112 2.95 1.77 -23.66
N GLN A 113 2.57 0.76 -24.45
CA GLN A 113 3.51 -0.31 -24.79
C GLN A 113 4.82 0.35 -25.26
N PRO A 114 6.00 -0.10 -24.78
CA PRO A 114 7.23 0.29 -25.44
C PRO A 114 7.07 -0.05 -26.93
N PRO A 115 7.55 0.81 -27.84
CA PRO A 115 7.49 0.50 -29.26
C PRO A 115 8.09 -0.88 -29.49
N ALA A 116 7.40 -1.70 -30.29
CA ALA A 116 7.92 -3.00 -30.69
C ALA A 116 9.31 -2.77 -31.31
N GLU A 117 10.31 -3.48 -30.77
CA GLU A 117 11.67 -3.53 -31.34
C GLU A 117 11.67 -4.07 -32.78
#